data_AF-A0A2H0UBV3-F1
#
_entry.id   AF-A0A2H0UBV3-F1
#
_cell.length_a   1.000
_cell.length_b   1.000
_cell.length_c   1.000
_cell.angle_alpha   90.00
_cell.angle_beta   90.00
_cell.angle_gamma   90.00
#
_symmetry.space_group_name_H-M   'P 1'
#
loop_
_entity.id
_entity.type
_entity.pdbx_description
1 polymer ?
#
loop_
_entity_poly.entity_id
_entity_poly.type
_entity_poly.pdbx_seq_one_letter_code
_entity_poly.pdbx_strand_id
1 'polypeptide(L)' 'MPDELVVKHVYPPLDDQVRLKLTKNSKGYGWEISVAGKSGDDALAQMREIEQKVREEFGMEEER' A
#
# COMPACT_ATOMS: atom_id res chain seq x y z
N MET A 1 9.25 43.47 21.22
CA MET A 1 9.53 42.05 21.51
C MET A 1 9.16 41.30 20.24
N PRO A 2 10.10 40.60 19.58
CA PRO A 2 9.78 39.93 18.33
C PRO A 2 8.80 38.79 18.62
N ASP A 3 7.69 38.79 17.89
CA ASP A 3 6.64 37.78 17.95
C ASP A 3 7.25 36.43 17.57
N GLU A 4 7.28 35.50 18.53
CA GLU A 4 7.83 34.17 18.33
C GLU A 4 6.90 33.40 17.38
N LEU A 5 7.34 33.21 16.13
CA LEU A 5 6.60 32.46 15.11
C LEU A 5 6.53 30.97 15.52
N VAL A 6 5.48 30.59 16.23
CA VAL A 6 5.21 29.20 16.61
C VAL A 6 4.72 28.44 15.37
N VAL A 7 5.62 27.70 14.73
CA VAL A 7 5.27 26.75 13.67
C VAL A 7 4.57 25.55 14.29
N LYS A 8 3.24 25.58 14.30
CA LYS A 8 2.42 24.45 14.75
C LYS A 8 2.38 23.42 13.61
N HIS A 9 3.18 22.36 13.70
CA HIS A 9 3.01 21.18 12.84
C HIS A 9 1.65 20.55 13.13
N VAL A 10 0.68 20.87 12.29
CA VAL A 10 -0.60 20.18 12.23
C VAL A 10 -0.33 18.85 11.55
N TYR A 11 0.07 17.84 12.31
CA TYR A 11 -0.07 16.47 11.84
C TYR A 11 -1.56 16.24 11.66
N PRO A 12 -2.08 16.01 10.44
CA PRO A 12 -3.44 15.50 10.32
C PRO A 12 -3.53 14.23 11.17
N PRO A 13 -4.68 13.95 11.80
CA PRO A 13 -4.86 12.66 12.44
C PRO A 13 -4.45 11.61 11.41
N LEU A 14 -3.48 10.78 11.76
CA LEU A 14 -3.22 9.57 11.00
C LEU A 14 -4.56 8.86 11.03
N ASP A 15 -5.32 8.99 9.95
CA ASP A 15 -6.46 8.13 9.67
C ASP A 15 -5.91 6.72 9.94
N ASP A 16 -6.49 6.01 10.91
CA ASP A 16 -5.98 4.76 11.50
C ASP A 16 -6.10 3.65 10.46
N GLN A 17 -5.36 3.82 9.37
CA GLN A 17 -5.44 3.05 8.16
C GLN A 17 -4.31 2.04 8.23
N VAL A 18 -4.71 0.78 8.24
CA VAL A 18 -3.78 -0.34 8.12
C VAL A 18 -3.22 -0.32 6.71
N ARG A 19 -1.90 -0.16 6.61
CA ARG A 19 -1.16 -0.24 5.35
C ARG A 19 -0.57 -1.64 5.20
N LEU A 20 -0.94 -2.30 4.12
CA LEU A 20 -0.40 -3.60 3.72
C LEU A 20 0.44 -3.43 2.46
N LYS A 21 1.58 -4.12 2.40
CA LYS A 21 2.50 -4.09 1.27
C LYS A 21 2.84 -5.52 0.86
N LEU A 22 2.50 -5.87 -0.39
CA LEU A 22 2.88 -7.14 -1.02
C LEU A 22 4.08 -6.84 -1.91
N THR A 23 5.15 -7.61 -1.76
CA THR A 23 6.27 -7.55 -2.68
C THR A 23 6.54 -8.95 -3.20
N LYS A 24 6.32 -9.18 -4.49
CA LYS A 24 6.81 -10.38 -5.17
C LYS A 24 8.16 -10.04 -5.77
N ASN A 25 9.21 -10.69 -5.29
CA ASN A 25 10.56 -10.54 -5.81
C ASN A 25 10.95 -11.84 -6.51
N SER A 26 10.67 -11.93 -7.81
CA SER A 26 11.05 -13.07 -8.65
C SER A 26 12.25 -12.68 -9.52
N LYS A 27 13.11 -13.67 -9.85
CA LYS A 27 14.26 -13.43 -10.72
C LYS A 27 13.78 -12.98 -12.11
N GLY A 28 14.01 -11.71 -12.43
CA GLY A 28 13.66 -11.12 -13.74
C GLY A 28 12.46 -10.18 -13.73
N TYR A 29 11.60 -10.22 -12.71
CA TYR A 29 10.51 -9.26 -12.55
C TYR A 29 10.07 -9.19 -11.08
N GLY A 30 10.01 -7.97 -10.55
CA GLY A 30 9.51 -7.68 -9.22
C GLY A 30 8.34 -6.73 -9.31
N TRP A 31 7.28 -7.00 -8.54
CA TRP A 31 6.15 -6.09 -8.43
C TRP A 31 5.78 -5.85 -6.98
N GLU A 32 5.21 -4.68 -6.74
CA GLU A 32 4.82 -4.20 -5.42
C GLU A 32 3.38 -3.71 -5.46
N ILE A 33 2.56 -4.21 -4.54
CA ILE A 33 1.19 -3.73 -4.31
C ILE A 33 1.15 -3.12 -2.91
N SER A 34 0.72 -1.87 -2.82
CA SER A 34 0.49 -1.18 -1.54
C SER A 34 -0.98 -0.82 -1.41
N VAL A 35 -1.60 -1.21 -0.31
CA VAL A 35 -3.02 -0.95 -0.01
C VAL A 35 -3.13 -0.31 1.37
N ALA A 36 -4.00 0.70 1.49
CA ALA A 36 -4.38 1.29 2.76
C ALA A 36 -5.88 1.09 2.97
N GLY A 37 -6.25 0.43 4.07
CA GLY A 37 -7.64 0.16 4.42
C GLY A 37 -7.95 0.56 5.86
N LYS A 38 -9.23 0.72 6.19
CA LYS A 38 -9.67 1.13 7.54
C LYS A 38 -9.49 0.02 8.59
N SER A 39 -9.39 -1.22 8.13
CA SER A 39 -9.17 -2.42 8.94
C SER A 39 -8.20 -3.34 8.23
N GLY A 40 -7.46 -4.17 8.97
CA GLY A 40 -6.55 -5.15 8.39
C GLY A 40 -7.26 -6.15 7.46
N ASP A 41 -8.48 -6.56 7.81
CA ASP A 41 -9.29 -7.48 6.99
C ASP A 41 -9.74 -6.84 5.65
N ASP A 42 -10.15 -5.58 5.69
CA ASP A 42 -10.55 -4.78 4.52
C ASP A 42 -9.36 -4.56 3.58
N ALA A 43 -8.22 -4.15 4.14
CA ALA A 43 -6.98 -4.00 3.38
C ALA A 43 -6.54 -5.34 2.76
N LEU A 44 -6.72 -6.46 3.47
CA LEU A 44 -6.35 -7.79 2.98
C LEU A 44 -7.28 -8.28 1.86
N ALA A 45 -8.58 -8.02 1.96
CA ALA A 45 -9.54 -8.32 0.91
C ALA A 45 -9.21 -7.55 -0.38
N GLN A 46 -8.98 -6.23 -0.28
CA GLN A 46 -8.56 -5.39 -1.39
C GLN A 46 -7.24 -5.86 -2.00
N MET A 47 -6.28 -6.23 -1.17
CA MET A 47 -4.98 -6.73 -1.62
C MET A 47 -5.08 -8.03 -2.41
N ARG A 48 -5.97 -8.95 -2.02
CA ARG A 48 -6.24 -10.20 -2.78
C ARG A 48 -6.89 -9.91 -4.13
N GLU A 49 -7.85 -8.99 -4.19
CA GLU A 49 -8.46 -8.59 -5.46
C GLU A 49 -7.43 -7.96 -6.42
N ILE A 50 -6.55 -7.10 -5.91
CA ILE A 50 -5.51 -6.48 -6.73
C ILE A 50 -4.47 -7.53 -7.15
N GLU A 51 -4.07 -8.45 -6.27
CA GLU A 51 -3.20 -9.56 -6.64
C GLU A 51 -3.80 -10.39 -7.79
N GLN A 52 -5.09 -10.74 -7.68
CA GLN A 52 -5.78 -11.50 -8.73
C GLN A 52 -5.80 -10.73 -10.05
N LYS A 53 -6.18 -9.45 -10.04
CA LYS A 53 -6.15 -8.59 -11.22
C LYS A 53 -4.75 -8.47 -11.81
N VAL A 54 -3.72 -8.30 -10.99
CA VAL A 54 -2.32 -8.25 -11.45
C VAL A 54 -1.95 -9.58 -12.10
N ARG A 55 -2.39 -10.71 -11.54
CA ARG A 55 -2.15 -12.03 -12.11
C ARG A 55 -2.89 -12.25 -13.44
N GLU A 56 -4.11 -11.73 -13.57
CA GLU A 56 -4.92 -11.81 -14.79
C GLU A 56 -4.40 -10.88 -15.90
N GLU A 57 -4.16 -9.61 -15.59
CA GLU A 57 -3.71 -8.58 -16.54
C GLU A 57 -2.27 -8.80 -16.99
N PHE A 58 -1.39 -9.12 -16.07
CA PHE A 58 0.02 -9.35 -16.36
C PHE A 58 0.33 -10.83 -16.55
N GLY A 59 -0.71 -11.67 -16.69
CA GLY A 59 -0.66 -13.09 -16.98
C GLY A 59 0.65 -13.71 -16.53
N MET A 60 0.72 -14.20 -15.28
CA MET A 60 1.87 -15.02 -14.88
C MET A 60 1.99 -16.21 -15.85
N GLU A 61 2.70 -16.02 -16.96
CA GLU A 61 3.52 -17.01 -17.60
C GLU A 61 4.60 -17.38 -16.58
N GLU A 62 4.18 -18.06 -15.51
CA GLU A 62 5.06 -18.99 -14.83
C GLU A 62 5.23 -20.16 -15.80
N GLU A 63 6.26 -20.00 -16.63
CA GLU A 63 7.21 -21.03 -17.04
C GLU A 63 6.64 -22.44 -17.25
N ARG A 64 6.49 -22.76 -18.54
CA ARG A 64 6.55 -24.13 -19.06
C ARG A 64 7.92 -24.76 -18.78
#